data_AF-A0A7V4W7W5-F1
#
_entry.id   AF-A0A7V4W7W5-F1
#
_cell.length_a   1.000
_cell.length_b   1.000
_cell.length_c   1.000
_cell.angle_alpha   90.00
_cell.angle_beta   90.00
_cell.angle_gamma   90.00
#
_symmetry.space_group_name_H-M   'P 1'
#
loop_
_entity.id
_entity.type
_entity.pdbx_description
1 polymer ?
#
loop_
_entity_poly.entity_id
_entity_poly.type
_entity_poly.pdbx_seq_one_letter_code
_entity_poly.pdbx_strand_id
1 'polypeptide(L)'
;MSRRQFQPVIKMPPGERRSRQLRHFLAAVGRYRPLLVVSLGPIGRQANSDEEPTLPLLVVTDGTLSWATVDRLSDGEIEATVYSQEELLNELRLPGSTLAEAIAKGSVLYGPPTGRLQLLAGEPISTPAVPAEAVRT
;
A
#
# COMPACT_ATOMS: atom_id res chain seq x y z
N MET A 1 1.75 -25.53 44.31
CA MET A 1 1.73 -26.36 43.08
C MET A 1 1.41 -25.47 41.89
N SER A 2 2.40 -25.12 41.07
CA SER A 2 2.24 -24.17 39.95
C SER A 2 2.00 -24.91 38.64
N ARG A 3 0.80 -24.80 38.06
CA ARG A 3 0.53 -25.24 36.69
C ARG A 3 0.97 -24.15 35.71
N ARG A 4 2.18 -24.28 35.15
CA ARG A 4 2.57 -23.58 33.92
C ARG A 4 1.82 -24.24 32.77
N GLN A 5 0.72 -23.64 32.33
CA GLN A 5 0.09 -24.03 31.07
C GLN A 5 0.92 -23.45 29.93
N PHE A 6 1.57 -24.33 29.18
CA PHE A 6 2.20 -24.03 27.91
C PHE A 6 1.13 -23.53 26.94
N GLN A 7 1.19 -22.26 26.57
CA GLN A 7 0.50 -21.82 25.36
C GLN A 7 1.31 -22.36 24.17
N PRO A 8 0.70 -23.10 23.22
CA PRO A 8 1.37 -23.39 21.97
C PRO A 8 1.59 -22.06 21.25
N VAL A 9 2.83 -21.63 21.12
CA VAL A 9 3.19 -20.55 20.19
C VAL A 9 3.01 -21.14 18.81
N ILE A 10 1.79 -21.08 18.27
CA ILE A 10 1.54 -21.31 16.85
C ILE A 10 2.29 -20.17 16.15
N LYS A 11 3.57 -20.42 15.81
CA LYS A 11 4.32 -19.56 14.91
C LYS A 11 3.59 -19.63 13.58
N MET A 12 2.76 -18.61 13.32
CA MET A 12 2.17 -18.45 12.00
C MET A 12 3.30 -18.42 10.97
N PRO A 13 3.12 -19.08 9.81
CA PRO A 13 4.07 -18.95 8.71
C PRO A 13 4.31 -17.48 8.41
N PRO A 14 5.57 -17.05 8.16
CA PRO A 14 5.91 -15.63 7.98
C PRO A 14 5.09 -14.97 6.86
N GLY A 15 4.78 -15.70 5.79
CA GLY A 15 3.89 -15.23 4.72
C GLY A 15 2.43 -14.95 5.15
N GLU A 16 1.89 -15.67 6.14
CA GLU A 16 0.56 -15.41 6.69
C GLU A 16 0.53 -14.19 7.61
N ARG A 17 1.59 -14.00 8.42
CA ARG A 17 1.74 -12.81 9.27
C ARG A 17 1.81 -11.56 8.41
N ARG A 18 2.65 -11.57 7.38
CA ARG A 18 2.80 -10.46 6.41
C ARG A 18 1.50 -10.18 5.66
N SER A 19 0.81 -11.21 5.19
CA SER A 19 -0.48 -11.05 4.52
C SER A 19 -1.55 -10.44 5.45
N ARG A 20 -1.53 -10.81 6.74
CA ARG A 20 -2.42 -10.21 7.74
C ARG A 20 -2.07 -8.75 8.02
N GLN A 21 -0.79 -8.43 8.22
CA GLN A 21 -0.31 -7.07 8.43
C GLN A 21 -0.67 -6.16 7.24
N LEU A 22 -0.42 -6.61 6.01
CA LEU A 22 -0.77 -5.86 4.81
C LEU A 22 -2.28 -5.59 4.72
N ARG A 23 -3.12 -6.60 4.99
CA ARG A 23 -4.58 -6.40 5.02
C ARG A 23 -5.03 -5.42 6.10
N HIS A 24 -4.44 -5.49 7.29
CA HIS A 24 -4.76 -4.55 8.37
C HIS A 24 -4.34 -3.12 8.02
N PHE A 25 -3.14 -2.95 7.47
CA PHE A 25 -2.65 -1.66 6.99
C PHE A 25 -3.57 -1.09 5.90
N LEU A 26 -3.89 -1.88 4.86
CA LEU A 26 -4.79 -1.46 3.79
C LEU A 26 -6.20 -1.10 4.32
N ALA A 27 -6.73 -1.87 5.26
CA ALA A 27 -8.01 -1.57 5.89
C ALA A 27 -7.99 -0.26 6.70
N ALA A 28 -6.87 0.02 7.39
CA ALA A 28 -6.71 1.23 8.17
C ALA A 28 -6.50 2.47 7.29
N VAL A 29 -5.59 2.37 6.31
CA VAL A 29 -5.31 3.42 5.33
C VAL A 29 -6.53 3.71 4.46
N GLY A 30 -7.29 2.68 4.06
CA GLY A 30 -8.50 2.83 3.25
C GLY A 30 -9.58 3.72 3.89
N ARG A 31 -9.58 3.89 5.22
CA ARG A 31 -10.49 4.83 5.93
C ARG A 31 -10.23 6.29 5.57
N TYR A 32 -9.01 6.60 5.15
CA TYR A 32 -8.59 7.92 4.69
C TYR A 32 -8.77 8.10 3.18
N ARG A 33 -9.31 7.08 2.48
CA ARG A 33 -9.59 7.13 1.04
C ARG A 33 -8.40 7.65 0.20
N PRO A 34 -7.22 7.03 0.30
CA PRO A 34 -6.11 7.41 -0.57
C PRO A 34 -6.52 7.24 -2.03
N LEU A 35 -5.91 7.99 -2.94
CA LEU A 35 -6.20 7.89 -4.36
C LEU A 35 -5.70 6.56 -4.94
N LEU A 36 -4.56 6.07 -4.45
CA LEU A 36 -3.96 4.82 -4.88
C LEU A 36 -3.03 4.25 -3.81
N VAL A 37 -2.95 2.93 -3.70
CA VAL A 37 -1.87 2.24 -2.98
C VAL A 37 -1.26 1.21 -3.92
N VAL A 38 0.05 1.25 -4.12
CA VAL A 38 0.79 0.37 -5.04
C VAL A 38 1.92 -0.31 -4.29
N SER A 39 2.08 -1.62 -4.47
CA SER A 39 3.31 -2.32 -4.10
C SER A 39 4.36 -2.06 -5.18
N LEU A 40 5.52 -1.49 -4.81
CA LEU A 40 6.64 -1.25 -5.72
C LEU A 40 7.54 -2.49 -5.94
N GLY A 41 7.23 -3.59 -5.26
CA GLY A 41 7.91 -4.89 -5.42
C GLY A 41 6.96 -6.04 -5.76
N PRO A 42 7.50 -7.20 -6.19
CA PRO A 42 6.69 -8.38 -6.49
C PRO A 42 6.03 -8.93 -5.22
N ILE A 43 4.71 -9.12 -5.29
CA ILE A 43 3.94 -9.76 -4.22
C ILE A 43 4.06 -11.28 -4.41
N GLY A 44 4.61 -11.99 -3.41
CA GLY A 44 4.61 -13.46 -3.39
C GLY A 44 5.94 -14.14 -3.70
N ARG A 45 7.06 -13.42 -3.78
CA ARG A 45 8.38 -14.08 -3.77
C ARG A 45 8.62 -14.65 -2.37
N GLN A 46 8.59 -15.98 -2.23
CA GLN A 46 8.96 -16.69 -1.01
C GLN A 46 10.32 -16.16 -0.53
N ALA A 47 10.32 -15.43 0.57
CA ALA A 47 11.53 -14.96 1.20
C ALA A 47 12.14 -16.16 1.96
N ASN A 48 13.06 -16.86 1.30
CA ASN A 48 13.82 -17.96 1.91
C ASN A 48 14.97 -17.43 2.78
N SER A 49 14.79 -16.29 3.46
CA SER A 49 15.87 -15.56 4.13
C SER A 49 15.35 -14.97 5.42
N ASP A 50 16.12 -15.12 6.51
CA ASP A 50 15.78 -14.63 7.86
C ASP A 50 15.62 -13.10 7.95
N GLU A 51 15.99 -12.37 6.89
CA GLU A 51 15.65 -10.97 6.67
C GLU A 51 14.63 -10.89 5.53
N GLU A 52 13.34 -10.90 5.86
CA GLU A 52 12.31 -10.60 4.87
C GLU A 52 12.37 -9.11 4.53
N PRO A 53 12.69 -8.69 3.29
CA PRO A 53 12.63 -7.29 2.93
C PRO A 53 11.19 -6.80 3.06
N THR A 54 11.02 -5.68 3.78
CA THR A 54 9.78 -4.90 3.85
C THR A 54 9.23 -4.69 2.43
N LEU A 55 7.92 -4.87 2.24
CA LEU A 55 7.31 -4.63 0.94
C LEU A 55 7.23 -3.11 0.75
N PRO A 56 7.97 -2.49 -0.19
CA PRO A 56 7.89 -1.05 -0.38
C PRO A 56 6.51 -0.70 -0.96
N LEU A 57 5.72 0.06 -0.20
CA LEU A 57 4.42 0.57 -0.62
C LEU A 57 4.52 2.03 -1.02
N LEU A 58 3.82 2.40 -2.08
CA LEU A 58 3.54 3.77 -2.46
C LEU A 58 2.08 4.08 -2.11
N VAL A 59 1.85 5.12 -1.32
CA VAL A 59 0.52 5.65 -0.99
C VAL A 59 0.37 7.02 -1.64
N VAL A 60 -0.61 7.15 -2.53
CA VAL A 60 -0.93 8.41 -3.22
C VAL A 60 -2.15 9.02 -2.57
N THR A 61 -2.06 10.28 -2.14
CA THR A 61 -3.12 11.02 -1.46
C THR A 61 -3.48 12.32 -2.19
N ASP A 62 -4.68 12.82 -1.93
CA ASP A 62 -5.16 14.16 -2.27
C ASP A 62 -4.80 15.22 -1.20
N GLY A 63 -3.98 14.85 -0.20
CA GLY A 63 -3.59 15.70 0.93
C GLY A 63 -4.34 15.40 2.23
N THR A 64 -5.34 14.51 2.20
CA THR A 64 -6.07 14.07 3.40
C THR A 64 -5.27 13.14 4.31
N LEU A 65 -4.19 12.53 3.80
CA LEU A 65 -3.39 11.54 4.50
C LEU A 65 -1.92 11.96 4.59
N SER A 66 -1.48 12.39 5.78
CA SER A 66 -0.09 12.77 6.03
C SER A 66 0.83 11.56 6.25
N TRP A 67 2.13 11.71 5.95
CA TRP A 67 3.17 10.73 6.26
C TRP A 67 3.13 10.22 7.72
N ALA A 68 3.02 11.12 8.71
CA ALA A 68 2.98 10.77 10.13
C ALA A 68 1.76 9.90 10.51
N THR A 69 0.69 9.92 9.72
CA THR A 69 -0.46 9.03 9.92
C THR A 69 -0.17 7.67 9.32
N VAL A 70 0.41 7.61 8.12
CA VAL A 70 0.78 6.34 7.48
C VAL A 70 1.82 5.59 8.31
N ASP A 71 2.81 6.28 8.87
CA ASP A 71 3.83 5.71 9.76
C ASP A 71 3.22 5.11 11.04
N ARG A 72 2.26 5.81 11.67
CA ARG A 72 1.52 5.26 12.81
C ARG A 72 0.65 4.06 12.44
N LEU A 73 0.14 4.00 11.21
CA LEU A 73 -0.69 2.90 10.73
C LEU A 73 0.14 1.67 10.31
N SER A 74 1.40 1.87 9.92
CA SER A 74 2.30 0.78 9.56
C SER A 74 2.89 0.08 10.79
N ASP A 75 2.93 0.74 11.95
CA ASP A 75 3.51 0.23 13.20
C ASP A 75 4.97 -0.26 13.02
N GLY A 76 5.70 0.38 12.10
CA GLY A 76 7.07 -0.01 11.72
C GLY A 76 7.18 -1.34 10.96
N GLU A 77 6.06 -2.02 10.68
CA GLU A 77 6.02 -3.33 10.02
C GLU A 77 5.81 -3.22 8.50
N ILE A 78 5.44 -2.03 8.02
CA ILE A 78 5.22 -1.74 6.60
C ILE A 78 6.04 -0.50 6.22
N GLU A 79 6.88 -0.65 5.21
CA GLU A 79 7.61 0.47 4.61
C GLU A 79 6.71 1.13 3.55
N ALA A 80 6.20 2.32 3.86
CA ALA A 80 5.29 3.05 2.98
C ALA A 80 5.80 4.47 2.74
N THR A 81 5.93 4.83 1.47
CA THR A 81 6.22 6.19 1.02
C THR A 81 4.92 6.88 0.62
N VAL A 82 4.72 8.09 1.13
CA VAL A 82 3.51 8.88 0.88
C VAL A 82 3.84 10.02 -0.06
N TYR A 83 3.06 10.16 -1.13
CA TYR A 83 3.12 11.30 -2.03
C TYR A 83 1.74 11.92 -2.16
N SER A 84 1.66 13.25 -2.18
CA SER A 84 0.51 13.88 -2.84
C SER A 84 0.54 13.56 -4.34
N GLN A 85 -0.63 13.55 -4.97
CA GLN A 85 -0.70 13.29 -6.41
C GLN A 85 0.16 14.27 -7.23
N GLU A 86 0.17 15.55 -6.86
CA GLU A 86 0.95 16.57 -7.55
C GLU A 86 2.46 16.31 -7.41
N GLU A 87 2.94 16.04 -6.20
CA GLU A 87 4.35 15.70 -5.95
C GLU A 87 4.77 14.47 -6.76
N LEU A 88 3.95 13.43 -6.78
CA LEU A 88 4.25 12.21 -7.53
C LEU A 88 4.32 12.47 -9.03
N LEU A 89 3.39 13.24 -9.60
CA LEU A 89 3.40 13.57 -11.02
C LEU A 89 4.64 14.38 -11.39
N ASN A 90 5.08 15.28 -10.52
CA ASN A 90 6.31 16.04 -10.72
C ASN A 90 7.54 15.12 -10.67
N GLU A 91 7.60 14.19 -9.71
CA GLU A 91 8.68 13.20 -9.58
C GLU A 91 8.77 12.28 -10.80
N LEU A 92 7.63 11.86 -11.35
CA LEU A 92 7.58 10.99 -12.53
C LEU A 92 7.99 11.69 -13.82
N ARG A 93 7.95 13.03 -13.87
CA ARG A 93 8.41 13.83 -15.01
C ARG A 93 9.92 14.05 -15.01
N LEU A 94 10.60 13.76 -13.90
CA LEU A 94 12.05 13.93 -13.81
C LEU A 94 12.78 12.90 -14.69
N PRO A 95 13.71 13.34 -15.56
CA PRO A 95 14.50 12.42 -16.37
C PRO A 95 15.35 11.52 -15.48
N GLY A 96 15.26 10.20 -15.69
CA GLY A 96 16.00 9.20 -14.90
C GLY A 96 15.28 8.69 -13.66
N SER A 97 14.02 9.08 -13.42
CA SER A 97 13.22 8.55 -12.31
C SER A 97 12.99 7.04 -12.46
N THR A 98 13.49 6.26 -11.51
CA THR A 98 13.24 4.80 -11.43
C THR A 98 11.86 4.48 -10.87
N LEU A 99 11.16 5.49 -10.33
CA LEU A 99 9.86 5.33 -9.70
C LEU A 99 8.78 4.94 -10.72
N ALA A 100 8.84 5.47 -11.95
CA ALA A 100 7.93 5.09 -13.03
C ALA A 100 8.04 3.60 -13.37
N GLU A 101 9.26 3.07 -13.44
CA GLU A 101 9.50 1.64 -13.69
C GLU A 101 9.03 0.77 -12.52
N ALA A 102 9.26 1.21 -11.28
CA ALA A 102 8.79 0.53 -10.08
C ALA A 102 7.25 0.48 -10.02
N ILE A 103 6.57 1.58 -10.32
CA ILE A 103 5.09 1.64 -10.40
C ILE A 103 4.58 0.73 -11.51
N ALA A 104 5.23 0.71 -12.68
CA ALA A 104 4.83 -0.12 -13.81
C ALA A 104 4.91 -1.62 -13.51
N LYS A 105 5.96 -2.06 -12.82
CA LYS A 105 6.14 -3.46 -12.37
C LYS A 105 5.32 -3.79 -11.12
N GLY A 106 4.89 -2.76 -10.39
CA GLY A 106 4.15 -2.87 -9.15
C GLY A 106 2.72 -3.36 -9.31
N SER A 107 2.11 -3.69 -8.17
CA SER A 107 0.71 -4.16 -8.09
C SER A 107 -0.16 -3.14 -7.37
N VAL A 108 -1.30 -2.79 -7.96
CA VAL A 108 -2.30 -1.93 -7.31
C VAL A 108 -2.99 -2.72 -6.20
N LEU A 109 -2.94 -2.20 -4.98
CA LEU A 109 -3.54 -2.78 -3.78
C LEU A 109 -4.83 -2.07 -3.37
N TYR A 110 -4.94 -0.78 -3.71
CA TYR A 110 -6.11 0.05 -3.45
C TYR A 110 -6.21 1.13 -4.52
N GLY A 111 -7.43 1.53 -4.87
CA GLY A 111 -7.71 2.62 -5.81
C GLY A 111 -8.35 2.13 -7.11
N PRO A 112 -8.59 3.03 -8.08
CA PRO A 112 -9.24 2.68 -9.32
C PRO A 112 -8.36 1.78 -10.20
N PRO A 113 -8.95 0.85 -10.99
CA PRO A 113 -8.19 -0.03 -11.89
C PRO A 113 -7.30 0.72 -12.87
N THR A 114 -7.72 1.93 -13.26
CA THR A 114 -7.01 2.82 -14.21
C THR A 114 -6.00 3.74 -13.53
N GLY A 115 -5.99 3.88 -12.21
CA GLY A 115 -5.18 4.90 -11.51
C GLY A 115 -3.68 4.75 -11.77
N ARG A 116 -3.18 3.52 -11.84
CA ARG A 116 -1.78 3.25 -12.22
C ARG A 116 -1.47 3.72 -13.64
N LEU A 117 -2.36 3.45 -14.59
CA LEU A 117 -2.17 3.86 -15.99
C LEU A 117 -2.19 5.38 -16.13
N GLN A 118 -3.07 6.05 -15.38
CA GLN A 118 -3.13 7.52 -15.35
C GLN A 118 -1.82 8.12 -14.83
N LEU A 119 -1.30 7.65 -13.69
CA LEU A 119 -0.01 8.12 -13.17
C LEU A 119 1.13 7.94 -14.17
N LEU A 120 1.22 6.77 -14.80
CA LEU A 120 2.27 6.47 -15.79
C LEU A 120 2.12 7.28 -17.08
N ALA A 121 0.90 7.71 -17.41
CA ALA A 121 0.65 8.66 -18.50
C ALA A 121 0.93 10.11 -18.10
N GLY A 122 1.27 10.39 -16.83
CA GLY A 122 1.47 11.74 -16.32
C GLY A 122 0.17 12.50 -16.04
N GLU A 123 -0.93 11.77 -15.91
CA GLU A 123 -2.29 12.27 -15.72
C GLU A 123 -2.76 12.10 -14.26
N PRO A 124 -3.61 13.02 -13.76
CA PRO A 124 -4.18 12.91 -12.43
C PRO A 124 -5.08 11.67 -12.30
N ILE A 125 -5.05 11.03 -11.12
CA ILE A 125 -5.93 9.90 -10.82
C ILE A 125 -7.34 10.44 -10.66
N SER A 126 -8.22 9.95 -11.52
CA SER A 126 -9.64 10.25 -11.42
C SER A 126 -10.31 9.16 -10.60
N THR A 127 -10.88 9.50 -9.44
CA THR A 127 -11.85 8.61 -8.81
C THR A 127 -13.06 8.50 -9.73
N PRO A 128 -13.52 7.28 -10.08
CA PRO A 128 -14.74 7.15 -10.85
C PRO A 128 -15.86 7.86 -10.09
N ALA A 129 -16.58 8.75 -10.77
CA ALA A 129 -17.80 9.31 -10.23
C ALA A 129 -18.71 8.11 -9.90
N VAL A 130 -18.99 7.88 -8.61
CA VAL A 130 -19.99 6.89 -8.23
C VAL A 130 -21.28 7.34 -8.90
N PRO A 131 -21.87 6.58 -9.84
CA PRO A 131 -23.16 6.95 -10.39
C PRO A 131 -24.13 7.02 -9.21
N ALA A 132 -24.85 8.13 -9.10
CA ALA A 132 -25.76 8.42 -7.99
C ALA A 132 -26.93 7.42 -7.83
N GLU A 133 -27.00 6.38 -8.68
CA GLU A 133 -28.05 5.36 -8.68
C GLU A 133 -27.89 4.26 -7.62
N ALA A 134 -26.76 4.19 -6.89
CA ALA A 134 -26.57 3.16 -5.85
C ALA A 134 -27.08 3.57 -4.45
N VAL A 135 -27.88 4.64 -4.32
CA VAL A 135 -28.53 5.04 -3.07
C VAL A 135 -30.04 5.09 -3.29
N ARG A 136 -30.66 3.93 -3.48
CA ARG A 136 -32.09 3.65 -3.25
C ARG A 136 -32.37 2.20 -3.63
N THR A 137 -32.44 1.32 -2.63
CA THR A 137 -33.44 0.24 -2.53
C THR A 137 -33.43 -0.32 -1.12
#